data_AF-A0A167QMY9-F1
#
_entry.id   AF-A0A167QMY9-F1
#
_cell.length_a   1.000
_cell.length_b   1.000
_cell.length_c   1.000
_cell.angle_alpha   90.00
_cell.angle_beta   90.00
_cell.angle_gamma   90.00
#
_symmetry.space_group_name_H-M   'P 1'
#
loop_
_entity.id
_entity.type
_entity.pdbx_description
1 polymer ?
#
loop_
_entity_poly.entity_id
_entity_poly.type
_entity_poly.pdbx_seq_one_letter_code
_entity_poly.pdbx_strand_id
1 'polypeptide(L)'
;MSPPNPYEADPQKIPPSDPYREEPLYGRYLPEPTDFTPDSQHINSTTPDSLAASKRQARNVLKALSTINASDCGGRPGYVVADPDPVANRGVLQLEREILSGGDDDVPQSSCVLMHNDLSQSNLIVDRGRILAVVDWEMAGWFSWEKAREVHRRSRSPSEKSYAHLNLPQEVLDDIYFWNDLYG
;
A
#
# COMPACT_ATOMS: atom_id res chain seq x y z
N MET A 1 14.58 38.21 0.94
CA MET A 1 13.47 37.33 0.51
C MET A 1 13.36 36.23 1.54
N SER A 2 12.15 35.93 2.01
CA SER A 2 11.94 34.75 2.86
C SER A 2 12.19 33.48 2.04
N PRO A 3 12.75 32.42 2.64
CA PRO A 3 12.89 31.14 1.95
C PRO A 3 11.50 30.62 1.53
N PRO A 4 11.41 29.90 0.40
CA PRO A 4 10.17 29.26 -0.04
C PRO A 4 9.60 28.36 1.07
N ASN A 5 8.28 28.39 1.26
CA ASN A 5 7.62 27.50 2.22
C ASN A 5 7.55 26.10 1.60
N PRO A 6 8.21 25.08 2.17
CA PRO A 6 8.15 23.72 1.63
C PRO A 6 6.73 23.14 1.59
N TYR A 7 5.82 23.65 2.42
CA TYR A 7 4.43 23.21 2.55
C TYR A 7 3.42 24.06 1.76
N GLU A 8 3.85 25.01 0.92
CA GLU A 8 2.93 25.70 0.01
C GLU A 8 2.45 24.71 -1.06
N ALA A 9 1.15 24.45 -1.09
CA ALA A 9 0.51 23.48 -1.97
C ALA A 9 -0.29 24.12 -3.10
N ASP A 10 -0.58 25.43 -3.03
CA ASP A 10 -1.27 26.16 -4.10
C ASP A 10 -0.33 26.35 -5.30
N PRO A 11 -0.58 25.69 -6.46
CA PRO A 11 0.29 25.77 -7.61
C PRO A 11 0.46 27.20 -8.15
N GLN A 12 -0.46 28.11 -7.85
CA GLN A 12 -0.36 29.52 -8.25
C GLN A 12 0.61 30.32 -7.38
N LYS A 13 0.92 29.83 -6.17
CA LYS A 13 1.85 30.47 -5.23
C LYS A 13 3.26 29.86 -5.27
N ILE A 14 3.43 28.71 -5.93
CA ILE A 14 4.71 28.03 -6.04
C ILE A 14 5.52 28.63 -7.20
N PRO A 15 6.65 29.32 -6.94
CA PRO A 15 7.47 29.87 -8.01
C PRO A 15 8.13 28.76 -8.83
N PRO A 16 8.43 28.99 -10.13
CA PRO A 16 9.20 28.05 -10.95
C PRO A 16 10.59 27.73 -10.38
N SER A 17 11.16 28.63 -9.57
CA SER A 17 12.46 28.49 -8.91
C SER A 17 12.36 27.86 -7.52
N ASP A 18 11.23 27.29 -7.13
CA ASP A 18 11.07 26.64 -5.83
C ASP A 18 11.99 25.40 -5.74
N PRO A 19 12.93 25.36 -4.76
CA PRO A 19 13.88 24.26 -4.64
C PRO A 19 13.23 22.93 -4.24
N TYR A 20 12.00 22.95 -3.71
CA TYR A 20 11.29 21.74 -3.29
C TYR A 20 10.24 21.29 -4.32
N ARG A 21 10.17 21.92 -5.50
CA ARG A 21 9.14 21.65 -6.52
C ARG A 21 9.09 20.19 -6.95
N GLU A 22 10.26 19.58 -7.12
CA GLU A 22 10.42 18.21 -7.59
C GLU A 22 10.72 17.24 -6.44
N GLU A 23 10.71 17.70 -5.20
CA GLU A 23 11.06 16.89 -4.03
C GLU A 23 9.83 16.11 -3.54
N PRO A 24 9.77 14.78 -3.73
CA PRO A 24 8.58 13.99 -3.42
C PRO A 24 8.19 14.03 -1.95
N LEU A 25 9.17 14.28 -1.06
CA LEU A 25 9.00 14.34 0.39
C LEU A 25 7.93 15.34 0.85
N TYR A 26 7.76 16.45 0.13
CA TYR A 26 6.89 17.53 0.58
C TYR A 26 5.44 17.44 0.09
N GLY A 27 5.09 16.43 -0.71
CA GLY A 27 3.71 16.06 -1.05
C GLY A 27 2.75 17.24 -1.24
N ARG A 28 2.87 17.96 -2.35
CA ARG A 28 2.12 19.20 -2.58
C ARG A 28 0.80 18.92 -3.30
N TYR A 29 -0.27 18.77 -2.52
CA TYR A 29 -1.62 18.62 -3.05
C TYR A 29 -2.55 19.62 -2.36
N LEU A 30 -3.15 20.51 -3.15
CA LEU A 30 -4.23 21.38 -2.73
C LEU A 30 -5.55 20.78 -3.26
N PRO A 31 -6.48 20.35 -2.38
CA PRO A 31 -7.76 19.81 -2.83
C PRO A 31 -8.60 20.85 -3.58
N GLU A 32 -9.14 20.47 -4.73
CA GLU A 32 -10.05 21.27 -5.54
C GLU A 32 -11.52 20.86 -5.30
N PRO A 33 -12.51 21.76 -5.47
CA PRO A 33 -13.93 21.44 -5.28
C PRO A 33 -14.47 20.34 -6.21
N THR A 34 -13.78 20.08 -7.32
CA THR A 34 -14.10 19.02 -8.28
C THR A 34 -13.41 17.69 -7.98
N ASP A 35 -12.55 17.66 -6.97
CA ASP A 35 -11.90 16.42 -6.57
C ASP A 35 -12.89 15.44 -5.97
N PHE A 36 -12.51 14.17 -5.98
CA PHE A 36 -13.33 13.11 -5.43
C PHE A 36 -13.58 13.35 -3.93
N THR A 37 -14.83 13.63 -3.58
CA THR A 37 -15.30 13.66 -2.19
C THR A 37 -16.05 12.36 -1.89
N PRO A 38 -15.48 11.42 -1.11
CA PRO A 38 -16.20 10.21 -0.74
C PRO A 38 -17.46 10.57 0.04
N ASP A 39 -18.55 9.83 -0.20
CA ASP A 39 -19.76 9.99 0.59
C ASP A 39 -19.47 9.58 2.05
N SER A 40 -19.63 10.54 2.96
CA SER A 40 -19.34 10.36 4.39
C SER A 40 -20.06 9.16 5.02
N GLN A 41 -21.22 8.75 4.50
CA GLN A 41 -21.97 7.59 5.01
C GLN A 41 -21.27 6.25 4.74
N HIS A 42 -20.33 6.22 3.79
CA HIS A 42 -19.60 5.02 3.39
C HIS A 42 -18.15 4.99 3.87
N ILE A 43 -17.66 6.10 4.46
CA ILE A 43 -16.34 6.16 5.08
C ILE A 43 -16.30 5.18 6.25
N ASN A 44 -15.29 4.30 6.27
CA ASN A 44 -15.11 3.26 7.27
C ASN A 44 -16.32 2.32 7.41
N SER A 45 -17.04 2.02 6.32
CA SER A 45 -18.11 1.01 6.38
C SER A 45 -17.56 -0.33 6.86
N THR A 46 -18.13 -0.86 7.94
CA THR A 46 -17.76 -2.14 8.57
C THR A 46 -18.81 -3.23 8.37
N THR A 47 -19.83 -3.00 7.53
CA THR A 47 -20.87 -4.02 7.30
C THR A 47 -20.25 -5.28 6.67
N PRO A 48 -20.60 -6.49 7.14
CA PRO A 48 -20.01 -7.73 6.64
C PRO A 48 -20.07 -7.88 5.12
N ASP A 49 -21.21 -7.52 4.51
CA ASP A 49 -21.41 -7.58 3.05
C ASP A 49 -20.47 -6.62 2.30
N SER A 50 -20.30 -5.39 2.81
CA SER A 50 -19.40 -4.41 2.19
C SER A 50 -17.93 -4.81 2.32
N LEU A 51 -17.54 -5.37 3.48
CA LEU A 51 -16.19 -5.89 3.71
C LEU A 51 -15.88 -7.07 2.79
N ALA A 52 -16.80 -8.05 2.69
CA ALA A 52 -16.66 -9.20 1.80
C ALA A 52 -16.61 -8.80 0.32
N ALA A 53 -17.46 -7.85 -0.11
CA ALA A 53 -17.44 -7.32 -1.46
C ALA A 53 -16.14 -6.57 -1.77
N SER A 54 -15.63 -5.77 -0.84
CA SER A 54 -14.39 -5.01 -0.98
C SER A 54 -13.18 -5.93 -1.03
N LYS A 55 -13.08 -6.92 -0.13
CA LYS A 55 -12.00 -7.90 -0.12
C LYS A 55 -11.95 -8.72 -1.42
N ARG A 56 -13.11 -9.13 -1.94
CA ARG A 56 -13.19 -9.81 -3.26
C ARG A 56 -12.66 -8.91 -4.39
N GLN A 57 -13.01 -7.63 -4.39
CA GLN A 57 -12.50 -6.68 -5.38
C GLN A 57 -11.01 -6.42 -5.21
N ALA A 58 -10.51 -6.28 -3.98
CA ALA A 58 -9.09 -6.14 -3.68
C ALA A 58 -8.27 -7.33 -4.19
N ARG A 59 -8.79 -8.57 -4.02
CA ARG A 59 -8.20 -9.77 -4.64
C ARG A 59 -8.13 -9.68 -6.15
N ASN A 60 -9.16 -9.13 -6.80
CA ASN A 60 -9.14 -8.93 -8.25
C ASN A 60 -8.09 -7.88 -8.67
N VAL A 61 -7.92 -6.82 -7.87
CA VAL A 61 -6.84 -5.84 -8.10
C VAL A 61 -5.47 -6.51 -7.97
N LEU A 62 -5.22 -7.27 -6.90
CA LEU A 62 -3.95 -8.00 -6.74
C LEU A 62 -3.68 -8.96 -7.90
N LYS A 63 -4.71 -9.69 -8.35
CA LYS A 63 -4.60 -10.55 -9.54
C LYS A 63 -4.27 -9.75 -10.78
N ALA A 64 -4.91 -8.61 -11.01
CA ALA A 64 -4.64 -7.75 -12.15
C ALA A 64 -3.19 -7.22 -12.13
N LEU A 65 -2.71 -6.75 -10.98
CA LEU A 65 -1.32 -6.30 -10.80
C LEU A 65 -0.33 -7.44 -11.04
N SER A 66 -0.66 -8.66 -10.58
CA SER A 66 0.18 -9.83 -10.78
C SER A 66 0.32 -10.29 -12.23
N THR A 67 -0.45 -9.72 -13.16
CA THR A 67 -0.25 -9.99 -14.61
C THR A 67 0.86 -9.14 -15.23
N ILE A 68 1.37 -8.15 -14.51
CA ILE A 68 2.43 -7.24 -14.96
C ILE A 68 3.77 -7.79 -14.45
N ASN A 69 4.59 -8.36 -15.35
CA ASN A 69 5.89 -8.92 -14.97
C ASN A 69 6.98 -7.85 -14.95
N ALA A 70 7.92 -8.00 -14.02
CA ALA A 70 9.09 -7.14 -13.93
C ALA A 70 9.93 -7.18 -15.22
N SER A 71 10.06 -8.36 -15.84
CA SER A 71 10.79 -8.55 -17.11
C SER A 71 10.24 -7.72 -18.25
N ASP A 72 8.93 -7.51 -18.30
CA ASP A 72 8.24 -6.86 -19.42
C ASP A 72 8.34 -5.33 -19.31
N CYS A 73 8.55 -4.81 -18.10
CA CYS A 73 8.67 -3.38 -17.81
C CYS A 73 10.11 -2.93 -17.54
N GLY A 74 11.10 -3.83 -17.68
CA GLY A 74 12.49 -3.55 -17.29
C GLY A 74 12.68 -3.33 -15.78
N GLY A 75 11.69 -3.71 -14.97
CA GLY A 75 11.72 -3.63 -13.51
C GLY A 75 12.67 -4.67 -12.93
N ARG A 76 13.35 -4.35 -11.83
CA ARG A 76 14.21 -5.29 -11.09
C ARG A 76 13.52 -5.73 -9.81
N PRO A 77 13.79 -6.94 -9.29
CA PRO A 77 13.30 -7.34 -7.98
C PRO A 77 13.60 -6.28 -6.94
N GLY A 78 12.59 -5.90 -6.16
CA GLY A 78 12.70 -4.77 -5.22
C GLY A 78 11.59 -3.74 -5.37
N TYR A 79 11.64 -2.71 -4.52
CA TYR A 79 10.68 -1.59 -4.56
C TYR A 79 10.76 -0.84 -5.89
N VAL A 80 9.62 -0.35 -6.39
CA VAL A 80 9.53 0.41 -7.65
C VAL A 80 10.35 1.71 -7.53
N VAL A 81 10.22 2.40 -6.40
CA VAL A 81 11.05 3.56 -6.08
C VAL A 81 12.28 3.05 -5.35
N ALA A 82 13.43 3.12 -6.01
CA ALA A 82 14.71 2.68 -5.44
C ALA A 82 15.01 3.42 -4.12
N ASP A 83 15.45 2.66 -3.13
CA ASP A 83 15.84 3.19 -1.82
C ASP A 83 17.06 2.40 -1.33
N PRO A 84 18.20 3.06 -1.02
CA PRO A 84 19.37 2.37 -0.50
C PRO A 84 19.17 1.81 0.91
N ASP A 85 18.25 2.38 1.69
CA ASP A 85 17.92 1.91 3.04
C ASP A 85 16.44 2.11 3.38
N PRO A 86 15.54 1.28 2.82
CA PRO A 86 14.10 1.41 3.05
C PRO A 86 13.71 1.18 4.52
N VAL A 87 14.54 0.49 5.30
CA VAL A 87 14.31 0.28 6.74
C VAL A 87 14.45 1.60 7.49
N ALA A 88 15.52 2.36 7.20
CA ALA A 88 15.73 3.66 7.79
C ALA A 88 14.79 4.75 7.24
N ASN A 89 14.46 4.68 5.94
CA ASN A 89 13.82 5.78 5.23
C ASN A 89 12.29 5.68 5.12
N ARG A 90 11.71 4.47 5.14
CA ARG A 90 10.28 4.24 4.92
C ARG A 90 9.59 3.46 6.03
N GLY A 91 10.30 3.21 7.13
CA GLY A 91 9.77 2.39 8.22
C GLY A 91 9.53 0.94 7.82
N VAL A 92 10.21 0.43 6.78
CA VAL A 92 10.16 -0.99 6.44
C VAL A 92 10.70 -1.80 7.61
N LEU A 93 9.93 -2.80 8.05
CA LEU A 93 10.40 -3.69 9.11
C LEU A 93 11.62 -4.49 8.62
N GLN A 94 12.61 -4.67 9.48
CA GLN A 94 13.78 -5.50 9.19
C GLN A 94 13.36 -6.91 8.72
N LEU A 95 12.31 -7.47 9.31
CA LEU A 95 11.72 -8.75 8.89
C LEU A 95 11.15 -8.71 7.46
N GLU A 96 10.50 -7.62 7.05
CA GLU A 96 10.01 -7.47 5.68
C GLU A 96 11.17 -7.43 4.69
N ARG A 97 12.21 -6.64 4.98
CA ARG A 97 13.44 -6.61 4.18
C ARG A 97 14.03 -8.02 4.05
N GLU A 98 14.08 -8.78 5.13
CA GLU A 98 14.58 -10.15 5.15
C GLU A 98 13.69 -11.12 4.36
N ILE A 99 12.37 -10.96 4.34
CA ILE A 99 11.48 -11.82 3.53
C ILE A 99 11.63 -11.48 2.04
N LEU A 100 11.69 -10.19 1.70
CA LEU A 100 11.76 -9.72 0.32
C LEU A 100 13.15 -9.96 -0.30
N SER A 101 14.22 -9.68 0.46
CA SER A 101 15.62 -9.86 0.04
C SER A 101 16.18 -11.25 0.38
N GLY A 102 15.59 -11.95 1.35
CA GLY A 102 16.02 -13.29 1.72
C GLY A 102 15.72 -14.28 0.60
N GLY A 103 16.73 -15.06 0.23
CA GLY A 103 16.66 -16.03 -0.86
C GLY A 103 17.15 -15.50 -2.20
N ASP A 104 18.14 -14.60 -2.20
CA ASP A 104 18.69 -13.87 -3.36
C ASP A 104 19.27 -14.73 -4.52
N ASP A 105 19.19 -16.07 -4.49
CA ASP A 105 19.71 -16.92 -5.57
C ASP A 105 18.66 -17.68 -6.40
N ASP A 106 17.36 -17.71 -6.04
CA ASP A 106 16.43 -18.70 -6.65
C ASP A 106 15.06 -18.19 -7.10
N VAL A 107 14.75 -16.89 -7.01
CA VAL A 107 13.52 -16.34 -7.61
C VAL A 107 13.88 -15.60 -8.91
N PRO A 108 13.60 -16.21 -10.08
CA PRO A 108 13.84 -15.55 -11.35
C PRO A 108 13.12 -14.21 -11.41
N GLN A 109 13.73 -13.21 -12.06
CA GLN A 109 13.07 -11.93 -12.36
C GLN A 109 11.72 -12.15 -13.10
N SER A 110 11.60 -13.22 -13.88
CA SER A 110 10.36 -13.63 -14.55
C SER A 110 9.24 -14.08 -13.61
N SER A 111 9.54 -14.31 -12.33
CA SER A 111 8.56 -14.67 -11.29
C SER A 111 8.18 -13.46 -10.42
N CYS A 112 8.82 -12.30 -10.62
CA CYS A 112 8.48 -11.06 -9.96
C CYS A 112 7.41 -10.31 -10.75
N VAL A 113 6.35 -9.93 -10.06
CA VAL A 113 5.22 -9.21 -10.63
C VAL A 113 4.97 -7.94 -9.84
N LEU A 114 4.20 -7.00 -10.42
CA LEU A 114 3.87 -5.77 -9.72
C LEU A 114 2.99 -6.08 -8.50
N MET A 115 3.40 -5.55 -7.35
CA MET A 115 2.68 -5.67 -6.08
C MET A 115 2.51 -4.31 -5.44
N HIS A 116 1.33 -4.08 -4.84
CA HIS A 116 1.14 -2.95 -3.93
C HIS A 116 1.94 -3.12 -2.63
N ASN A 117 2.03 -4.37 -2.14
CA ASN A 117 2.77 -4.80 -0.93
C ASN A 117 2.34 -4.12 0.39
N ASP A 118 1.35 -3.22 0.36
CA ASP A 118 0.67 -2.69 1.54
C ASP A 118 -0.85 -2.57 1.31
N LEU A 119 -1.46 -3.53 0.61
CA LEU A 119 -2.88 -3.43 0.28
C LEU A 119 -3.73 -3.77 1.52
N SER A 120 -4.40 -2.76 2.05
CA SER A 120 -5.30 -2.85 3.20
C SER A 120 -6.58 -2.07 2.94
N GLN A 121 -7.58 -2.19 3.82
CA GLN A 121 -8.84 -1.45 3.69
C GLN A 121 -8.64 0.08 3.64
N SER A 122 -7.67 0.62 4.40
CA SER A 122 -7.41 2.06 4.42
C SER A 122 -6.86 2.59 3.10
N ASN A 123 -6.29 1.71 2.28
CA ASN A 123 -5.64 2.06 1.01
C ASN A 123 -6.59 1.89 -0.18
N LEU A 124 -7.89 1.66 0.09
CA LEU A 124 -8.94 1.50 -0.92
C LEU A 124 -9.92 2.68 -0.87
N ILE A 125 -10.12 3.31 -2.02
CA ILE A 125 -11.19 4.29 -2.21
C ILE A 125 -12.40 3.57 -2.82
N VAL A 126 -13.51 3.56 -2.08
CA VAL A 126 -14.75 2.85 -2.48
C VAL A 126 -15.88 3.86 -2.70
N ASP A 127 -16.59 3.74 -3.82
CA ASP A 127 -17.83 4.46 -4.09
C ASP A 127 -18.93 3.48 -4.53
N ARG A 128 -20.11 3.60 -3.93
CA ARG A 128 -21.29 2.75 -4.22
C ARG A 128 -20.94 1.26 -4.31
N GLY A 129 -20.14 0.78 -3.35
CA GLY A 129 -19.72 -0.62 -3.24
C GLY A 129 -18.68 -1.08 -4.26
N ARG A 130 -18.04 -0.17 -5.01
CA ARG A 130 -16.98 -0.48 -5.97
C ARG A 130 -15.68 0.21 -5.60
N ILE A 131 -14.56 -0.51 -5.68
CA ILE A 131 -13.22 0.10 -5.56
C ILE A 131 -13.00 0.99 -6.80
N LEU A 132 -12.80 2.29 -6.56
CA LEU A 132 -12.46 3.27 -7.60
C LEU A 132 -10.95 3.45 -7.74
N ALA A 133 -10.22 3.40 -6.64
CA ALA A 133 -8.79 3.61 -6.64
C ALA A 133 -8.10 2.83 -5.51
N VAL A 134 -6.82 2.55 -5.75
CA VAL A 134 -5.86 2.10 -4.75
C VAL A 134 -4.84 3.21 -4.57
N VAL A 135 -4.56 3.57 -3.33
CA VAL A 135 -3.63 4.64 -2.95
C VAL A 135 -2.52 4.08 -2.08
N ASP A 136 -1.52 4.92 -1.78
CA ASP A 136 -0.41 4.59 -0.90
C ASP A 136 0.57 3.55 -1.45
N TRP A 137 1.08 3.83 -2.65
CA TRP A 137 1.97 2.95 -3.41
C TRP A 137 3.44 2.98 -2.93
N GLU A 138 3.76 3.60 -1.80
CA GLU A 138 5.15 3.77 -1.36
C GLU A 138 5.88 2.45 -1.08
N MET A 139 5.11 1.41 -0.74
CA MET A 139 5.58 0.05 -0.52
C MET A 139 5.60 -0.81 -1.78
N ALA A 140 5.13 -0.27 -2.91
CA ALA A 140 4.99 -1.04 -4.14
C ALA A 140 6.34 -1.51 -4.69
N GLY A 141 6.33 -2.70 -5.28
CA GLY A 141 7.54 -3.35 -5.77
C GLY A 141 7.30 -4.53 -6.68
N TRP A 142 8.40 -5.00 -7.24
CA TRP A 142 8.49 -6.20 -8.05
C TRP A 142 8.88 -7.37 -7.15
N PHE A 143 7.87 -8.13 -6.71
CA PHE A 143 8.04 -9.23 -5.78
C PHE A 143 7.34 -10.48 -6.29
N SER A 144 7.77 -11.65 -5.83
CA SER A 144 6.99 -12.86 -6.07
C SER A 144 5.72 -12.85 -5.21
N TRP A 145 4.68 -13.54 -5.69
CA TRP A 145 3.43 -13.70 -4.95
C TRP A 145 3.64 -14.26 -3.55
N GLU A 146 4.49 -15.30 -3.42
CA GLU A 146 4.76 -15.93 -2.14
C GLU A 146 5.49 -15.01 -1.15
N LYS A 147 6.45 -14.21 -1.61
CA LYS A 147 7.14 -13.24 -0.76
C LYS A 147 6.19 -12.14 -0.29
N ALA A 148 5.41 -11.56 -1.18
CA ALA A 148 4.41 -10.54 -0.84
C ALA A 148 3.35 -11.08 0.12
N ARG A 149 2.88 -12.32 -0.09
CA ARG A 149 1.95 -13.02 0.81
C ARG A 149 2.53 -13.19 2.22
N GLU A 150 3.79 -13.58 2.33
CA GLU A 150 4.43 -13.79 3.63
C GLU A 150 4.66 -12.46 4.36
N VAL A 151 5.05 -11.40 3.65
CA VAL A 151 5.09 -10.03 4.19
C VAL A 151 3.70 -9.60 4.67
N HIS A 152 2.66 -9.81 3.86
CA HIS A 152 1.29 -9.45 4.24
C HIS A 152 0.88 -10.12 5.54
N ARG A 153 1.12 -11.43 5.65
CA ARG A 153 0.74 -12.24 6.81
C ARG A 153 1.53 -11.90 8.09
N ARG A 154 2.80 -11.49 7.97
CA ARG A 154 3.70 -11.32 9.12
C ARG A 154 3.97 -9.88 9.53
N SER A 155 3.83 -8.95 8.60
CA SER A 155 4.18 -7.55 8.79
C SER A 155 3.00 -6.61 8.59
N ARG A 156 2.12 -6.89 7.62
CA ARG A 156 1.02 -5.97 7.22
C ARG A 156 -0.35 -6.36 7.74
N SER A 157 -0.45 -7.44 8.48
CA SER A 157 -1.69 -7.96 9.05
C SER A 157 -1.59 -8.11 10.56
N PRO A 158 -2.69 -7.88 11.30
CA PRO A 158 -2.80 -8.21 12.71
C PRO A 158 -2.39 -9.66 12.99
N SER A 159 -1.56 -9.86 14.03
CA SER A 159 -1.14 -11.20 14.47
C SER A 159 -1.82 -11.60 15.77
N GLU A 160 -2.00 -12.90 15.99
CA GLU A 160 -2.54 -13.44 17.24
C GLU A 160 -1.77 -12.94 18.47
N LYS A 161 -0.45 -12.86 18.36
CA LYS A 161 0.43 -12.36 19.42
C LYS A 161 0.14 -10.90 19.79
N SER A 162 -0.27 -10.09 18.82
CA SER A 162 -0.57 -8.66 19.02
C SER A 162 -1.80 -8.46 19.90
N TYR A 163 -2.77 -9.38 19.86
CA TYR A 163 -4.06 -9.25 20.55
C TYR A 163 -4.29 -10.27 21.67
N ALA A 164 -3.40 -11.27 21.82
CA ALA A 164 -3.51 -12.32 22.83
C ALA A 164 -3.70 -11.79 24.27
N HIS A 165 -3.11 -10.64 24.59
CA HIS A 165 -3.19 -10.03 25.92
C HIS A 165 -4.54 -9.35 26.22
N LEU A 166 -5.38 -9.10 25.20
CA LEU A 166 -6.65 -8.40 25.34
C LEU A 166 -7.84 -9.34 25.62
N ASN A 167 -7.64 -10.66 25.50
CA ASN A 167 -8.66 -11.70 25.74
C ASN A 167 -10.03 -11.36 25.08
N LEU A 168 -9.97 -10.95 23.81
CA LEU A 168 -11.15 -10.52 23.06
C LEU A 168 -12.06 -11.70 22.68
N PRO A 169 -13.38 -11.48 22.55
CA PRO A 169 -14.28 -12.48 22.00
C PRO A 169 -13.87 -12.92 20.57
N GLN A 170 -14.15 -14.17 20.22
CA GLN A 170 -13.77 -14.72 18.91
C GLN A 170 -14.33 -13.91 17.73
N GLU A 171 -15.58 -13.43 17.83
CA GLU A 171 -16.22 -12.59 16.81
C GLU A 171 -15.41 -11.31 16.53
N VAL A 172 -14.87 -10.67 17.57
CA VAL A 172 -14.03 -9.48 17.44
C VAL A 172 -12.67 -9.83 16.80
N LEU A 173 -12.12 -11.00 17.15
CA LEU A 173 -10.87 -11.48 16.53
C LEU A 173 -11.07 -11.82 15.06
N ASP A 174 -12.20 -12.39 14.68
CA ASP A 174 -12.54 -12.73 13.29
C ASP A 174 -12.62 -11.45 12.43
N ASP A 175 -13.20 -10.37 12.97
CA ASP A 175 -13.21 -9.06 12.32
C ASP A 175 -11.80 -8.48 12.17
N ILE A 176 -10.97 -8.57 13.22
CA ILE A 176 -9.56 -8.09 13.20
C ILE A 176 -8.74 -8.86 12.15
N TYR A 177 -8.92 -10.18 12.06
CA TYR A 177 -8.16 -11.04 11.15
C TYR A 177 -8.79 -11.19 9.77
N PHE A 178 -9.91 -10.51 9.51
CA PHE A 178 -10.69 -10.66 8.28
C PHE A 178 -9.86 -10.48 7.00
N TRP A 179 -8.81 -9.65 7.01
CA TRP A 179 -7.97 -9.37 5.85
C TRP A 179 -6.67 -10.18 5.80
N ASN A 180 -6.40 -11.07 6.77
CA ASN A 180 -5.12 -11.77 6.89
C ASN A 180 -4.85 -12.75 5.72
N ASP A 181 -5.89 -13.30 5.13
CA ASP A 181 -5.85 -14.21 3.98
C ASP A 181 -6.06 -13.48 2.64
N LEU A 182 -5.77 -12.16 2.55
CA LEU A 182 -5.97 -11.39 1.32
C LEU A 182 -5.32 -12.05 0.09
N TYR A 183 -4.14 -12.66 0.27
CA TYR A 183 -3.37 -13.37 -0.76
C TYR A 183 -3.72 -14.86 -0.91
N GLY A 184 -4.69 -15.35 -0.14
CA GLY A 184 -5.19 -16.74 -0.17
C GLY A 184 -6.29 -16.99 -1.20
#